data_AF-A0A9X3AHE1-F1
#
_entry.id   AF-A0A9X3AHE1-F1
#
_cell.length_a   1.000
_cell.length_b   1.000
_cell.length_c   1.000
_cell.angle_alpha   90.00
_cell.angle_beta   90.00
_cell.angle_gamma   90.00
#
_symmetry.space_group_name_H-M   'P 1'
#
loop_
_entity.id
_entity.type
_entity.pdbx_description
1 polymer ?
#
loop_
_entity_poly.entity_id
_entity_poly.type
_entity_poly.pdbx_seq_one_letter_code
_entity_poly.pdbx_strand_id
1 'polypeptide(L)'
;MSTFPKRPEELYEEVADHLGPEFGETRQACHDAMTKSTALRYLAHYSSAVFDFGLDALGDPPPPPDALPGTTRRDELKRLGRQLGFTVTTLDRSLQEARTGRLIRTVIQTEEGAVFCDSVVPSENVVGLVVDRSATEHREIPLASAPDVRAADQAVAELASTLRTQVRLPSLNPGGWESADLVEPVPSTDSAPEPFTTVLAGPGEDTERLLAACVRAARPDDLHLVAYCSQGELPVMVDHLDHPSLAPFFTQIAVESRRRFYQGFSRELGALAHRLNRTTSTALGGVLVRLVLDIEMGAIYFYRLGPGDYLVGVTIDQNRVVGADDRMAALALELR
;
A
#
# COMPACT_ATOMS: atom_id res chain seq x y z
N MET A 1 13.40 -9.63 -19.10
CA MET A 1 11.95 -9.85 -19.26
C MET A 1 11.59 -11.13 -18.52
N SER A 2 11.13 -11.05 -17.28
CA SER A 2 10.62 -12.22 -16.56
C SER A 2 9.17 -12.41 -16.99
N THR A 3 8.92 -13.30 -17.93
CA THR A 3 7.56 -13.77 -18.22
C THR A 3 7.21 -14.82 -17.19
N PHE A 4 6.24 -14.54 -16.32
CA PHE A 4 5.69 -15.55 -15.44
C PHE A 4 4.89 -16.56 -16.28
N PRO A 5 5.13 -17.86 -16.13
CA PRO A 5 4.36 -18.86 -16.85
C PRO A 5 2.90 -18.90 -16.36
N LYS A 6 2.07 -19.63 -17.10
CA LYS A 6 0.67 -19.88 -16.72
C LYS A 6 0.62 -20.49 -15.31
N ARG A 7 -0.37 -20.09 -14.51
CA ARG A 7 -0.55 -20.60 -13.14
C ARG A 7 -0.70 -22.14 -13.18
N PRO A 8 0.10 -22.91 -12.41
CA PRO A 8 -0.06 -24.35 -12.28
C PRO A 8 -1.32 -24.69 -11.45
N GLU A 9 -1.79 -25.93 -11.58
CA GLU A 9 -2.91 -26.45 -10.79
C GLU A 9 -2.50 -26.77 -9.35
N GLU A 10 -1.29 -27.31 -9.16
CA GLU A 10 -0.73 -27.61 -7.84
C GLU A 10 0.12 -26.44 -7.31
N LEU A 11 -0.08 -26.11 -6.04
CA LEU A 11 0.74 -25.14 -5.31
C LEU A 11 2.02 -25.81 -4.82
N TYR A 12 3.13 -25.09 -4.92
CA TYR A 12 4.37 -25.48 -4.23
C TYR A 12 4.37 -24.84 -2.83
N GLU A 13 4.71 -25.63 -1.81
CA GLU A 13 4.89 -25.17 -0.44
C GLU A 13 6.34 -25.39 0.00
N GLU A 14 6.91 -24.37 0.63
CA GLU A 14 8.20 -24.43 1.32
C GLU A 14 8.04 -24.03 2.78
N VAL A 15 8.68 -24.78 3.68
CA VAL A 15 8.58 -24.61 5.13
C VAL A 15 10.00 -24.57 5.69
N ALA A 16 10.30 -23.57 6.53
CA ALA A 16 11.58 -23.46 7.21
C ALA A 16 11.73 -24.51 8.32
N ASP A 17 12.98 -24.95 8.55
CA ASP A 17 13.31 -26.02 9.49
C ASP A 17 12.92 -25.74 10.94
N HIS A 18 12.77 -24.46 11.32
CA HIS A 18 12.44 -24.07 12.70
C HIS A 18 10.94 -24.14 13.01
N LEU A 19 10.09 -24.43 12.04
CA LEU A 19 8.63 -24.46 12.24
C LEU A 19 8.16 -25.77 12.85
N GLY A 20 7.41 -25.66 13.94
CA GLY A 20 6.70 -26.77 14.56
C GLY A 20 5.26 -26.94 14.03
N PRO A 21 4.54 -27.98 14.50
CA PRO A 21 3.16 -28.27 14.10
C PRO A 21 2.15 -27.18 14.50
N GLU A 22 2.49 -26.31 15.45
CA GLU A 22 1.65 -25.19 15.90
C GLU A 22 1.30 -24.19 14.78
N PHE A 23 2.08 -24.14 13.69
CA PHE A 23 1.80 -23.31 12.53
C PHE A 23 0.80 -23.94 11.54
N GLY A 24 0.25 -25.12 11.84
CA GLY A 24 -0.66 -25.85 10.95
C GLY A 24 -1.90 -25.04 10.54
N GLU A 25 -2.53 -24.34 11.49
CA GLU A 25 -3.71 -23.51 11.21
C GLU A 25 -3.38 -22.28 10.35
N THR A 26 -2.25 -21.62 10.63
CA THR A 26 -1.76 -20.47 9.83
C THR A 26 -1.43 -20.89 8.41
N ARG A 27 -0.75 -22.03 8.24
CA ARG A 27 -0.42 -22.61 6.92
C ARG A 27 -1.67 -22.97 6.13
N GLN A 28 -2.66 -23.59 6.78
CA GLN A 28 -3.93 -23.91 6.12
C GLN A 28 -4.66 -22.64 5.67
N ALA A 29 -4.72 -21.60 6.50
CA ALA A 29 -5.34 -20.33 6.12
C ALA A 29 -4.64 -19.69 4.90
N CYS A 30 -3.31 -19.74 4.85
CA CYS A 30 -2.55 -19.28 3.68
C CYS A 30 -2.86 -20.11 2.42
N HIS A 31 -3.02 -21.43 2.54
CA HIS A 31 -3.39 -22.31 1.44
C HIS A 31 -4.80 -22.01 0.91
N ASP A 32 -5.74 -21.78 1.81
CA ASP A 32 -7.12 -21.41 1.47
C ASP A 32 -7.15 -20.06 0.74
N ALA A 33 -6.38 -19.07 1.21
CA ALA A 33 -6.26 -17.77 0.55
C ALA A 33 -5.66 -17.88 -0.86
N MET A 34 -4.57 -18.63 -1.03
CA MET A 34 -3.97 -18.89 -2.33
C MET A 34 -4.92 -19.62 -3.28
N THR A 35 -5.74 -20.54 -2.78
CA THR A 35 -6.71 -21.29 -3.60
C THR A 35 -7.90 -20.42 -4.00
N LYS A 36 -8.41 -19.60 -3.06
CA LYS A 36 -9.53 -18.69 -3.28
C LYS A 36 -9.21 -17.60 -4.30
N SER A 37 -7.99 -17.05 -4.27
CA SER A 37 -7.57 -15.98 -5.19
C SER A 37 -6.65 -16.52 -6.29
N THR A 38 -7.18 -16.61 -7.52
CA THR A 38 -6.39 -17.03 -8.69
C THR A 38 -5.34 -16.00 -9.13
N ALA A 39 -5.49 -14.74 -8.68
CA ALA A 39 -4.57 -13.65 -8.98
C ALA A 39 -3.23 -13.78 -8.23
N LEU A 40 -3.24 -14.27 -6.98
CA LEU A 40 -2.02 -14.45 -6.20
C LEU A 40 -1.07 -15.46 -6.86
N ARG A 41 0.21 -15.11 -6.93
CA ARG A 41 1.29 -15.98 -7.47
C ARG A 41 2.25 -16.46 -6.40
N TYR A 42 2.36 -15.72 -5.32
CA TYR A 42 3.20 -16.06 -4.19
C TYR A 42 2.57 -15.46 -2.93
N LEU A 43 2.65 -16.21 -1.83
CA LEU A 43 2.23 -15.80 -0.50
C LEU A 43 3.20 -16.40 0.51
N ALA A 44 3.71 -15.60 1.44
CA ALA A 44 4.60 -16.11 2.48
C ALA A 44 4.38 -15.44 3.83
N HIS A 45 4.65 -16.19 4.87
CA HIS A 45 4.59 -15.74 6.26
C HIS A 45 5.99 -15.43 6.79
N TYR A 46 6.10 -14.35 7.55
CA TYR A 46 7.35 -13.91 8.15
C TYR A 46 7.16 -13.50 9.61
N SER A 47 8.02 -14.01 10.48
CA SER A 47 8.14 -13.61 11.88
C SER A 47 9.44 -12.85 12.10
N SER A 48 9.37 -11.61 12.58
CA SER A 48 10.53 -10.73 12.77
C SER A 48 11.43 -10.61 11.53
N ALA A 49 10.80 -10.53 10.34
CA ALA A 49 11.48 -10.54 9.04
C ALA A 49 12.35 -11.79 8.77
N VAL A 50 12.07 -12.90 9.47
CA VAL A 50 12.56 -14.25 9.17
C VAL A 50 11.49 -14.97 8.37
N PHE A 51 11.89 -15.66 7.31
CA PHE A 51 10.96 -16.46 6.50
C PHE A 51 10.55 -17.69 7.30
N ASP A 52 9.24 -17.89 7.44
CA ASP A 52 8.69 -19.07 8.08
C ASP A 52 8.30 -20.10 7.01
N PHE A 53 7.32 -19.77 6.18
CA PHE A 53 6.88 -20.64 5.09
C PHE A 53 6.33 -19.81 3.93
N GLY A 54 6.21 -20.43 2.76
CA GLY A 54 5.70 -19.80 1.55
C GLY A 54 4.99 -20.77 0.63
N LEU A 55 3.99 -20.25 -0.07
CA LEU A 55 3.18 -20.92 -1.07
C LEU A 55 3.32 -20.19 -2.38
N ASP A 56 3.44 -20.92 -3.48
CA ASP A 56 3.53 -20.30 -4.78
C ASP A 56 2.87 -21.09 -5.91
N ALA A 57 2.47 -20.34 -6.93
CA ALA A 57 1.92 -20.83 -8.16
C ALA A 57 2.76 -20.30 -9.34
N LEU A 58 4.09 -20.41 -9.20
CA LEU A 58 5.06 -19.92 -10.19
C LEU A 58 5.30 -20.93 -11.31
N GLY A 59 4.98 -22.21 -11.10
CA GLY A 59 5.25 -23.28 -12.08
C GLY A 59 6.74 -23.63 -12.25
N ASP A 60 7.63 -23.02 -11.46
CA ASP A 60 9.04 -23.35 -11.44
C ASP A 60 9.25 -24.70 -10.74
N PRO A 61 10.12 -25.60 -11.26
CA PRO A 61 10.39 -26.87 -10.58
C PRO A 61 10.96 -26.64 -9.18
N PRO A 62 10.81 -27.60 -8.25
CA PRO A 62 11.46 -27.53 -6.94
C PRO A 62 12.97 -27.33 -7.11
N PRO A 63 13.62 -26.53 -6.25
CA PRO A 63 15.07 -26.41 -6.28
C PRO A 63 15.73 -27.78 -6.08
N PRO A 64 16.78 -28.13 -6.85
CA PRO A 64 17.53 -29.36 -6.60
C PRO A 64 18.18 -29.32 -5.21
N PRO A 65 18.46 -30.48 -4.57
CA PRO A 65 19.00 -30.54 -3.21
C PRO A 65 20.30 -29.75 -3.01
N ASP A 66 21.12 -29.66 -4.06
CA ASP A 66 22.43 -28.98 -4.04
C ASP A 66 22.37 -27.55 -4.60
N ALA A 67 21.17 -26.98 -4.78
CA ALA A 67 21.03 -25.61 -5.26
C ALA A 67 21.68 -24.62 -4.29
N LEU A 68 22.55 -23.75 -4.82
CA LEU A 68 23.10 -22.66 -4.02
C LEU A 68 21.98 -21.65 -3.68
N PRO A 69 21.88 -21.19 -2.42
CA PRO A 69 20.90 -20.17 -2.05
C PRO A 69 21.04 -18.90 -2.90
N GLY A 70 19.92 -18.30 -3.27
CA GLY A 70 19.90 -17.03 -4.01
C GLY A 70 19.98 -17.19 -5.53
N THR A 71 19.87 -18.42 -6.05
CA THR A 71 19.91 -18.70 -7.49
C THR A 71 18.54 -18.91 -8.10
N THR A 72 17.50 -19.01 -7.27
CA THR A 72 16.12 -19.26 -7.72
C THR A 72 15.24 -18.03 -7.56
N ARG A 73 14.18 -17.95 -8.38
CA ARG A 73 13.13 -16.93 -8.23
C ARG A 73 12.50 -16.96 -6.83
N ARG A 74 12.34 -18.15 -6.24
CA ARG A 74 11.84 -18.32 -4.86
C ARG A 74 12.77 -17.65 -3.84
N ASP A 75 14.08 -17.75 -4.02
CA ASP A 75 15.03 -17.07 -3.13
C ASP A 75 14.98 -15.55 -3.28
N GLU A 76 14.77 -15.05 -4.50
CA GLU A 76 14.56 -13.61 -4.73
C GLU A 76 13.30 -13.11 -4.03
N LEU A 77 12.20 -13.88 -4.06
CA LEU A 77 10.94 -13.58 -3.38
C LEU A 77 11.08 -13.61 -1.86
N LYS A 78 11.78 -14.61 -1.31
CA LYS A 78 12.09 -14.66 0.13
C LYS A 78 12.89 -13.44 0.56
N ARG A 79 13.94 -13.10 -0.21
CA ARG A 79 14.77 -11.93 0.06
C ARG A 79 13.96 -10.65 0.00
N LEU A 80 13.04 -10.53 -0.96
CA LEU A 80 12.10 -9.41 -1.05
C LEU A 80 11.25 -9.30 0.22
N GLY A 81 10.58 -10.37 0.64
CA GLY A 81 9.73 -10.36 1.84
C GLY A 81 10.50 -9.94 3.10
N ARG A 82 11.72 -10.45 3.29
CA ARG A 82 12.60 -10.04 4.39
C ARG A 82 12.96 -8.55 4.32
N GLN A 83 13.35 -8.05 3.14
CA GLN A 83 13.69 -6.63 2.95
C GLN A 83 12.49 -5.71 3.19
N LEU A 84 11.30 -6.14 2.77
CA LEU A 84 10.05 -5.42 3.03
C LEU A 84 9.75 -5.38 4.53
N GLY A 85 9.87 -6.50 5.26
CA GLY A 85 9.67 -6.51 6.71
C GLY A 85 10.54 -5.49 7.45
N PHE A 86 11.83 -5.38 7.09
CA PHE A 86 12.71 -4.35 7.65
C PHE A 86 12.31 -2.92 7.25
N THR A 87 11.91 -2.74 5.99
CA THR A 87 11.52 -1.43 5.47
C THR A 87 10.22 -0.94 6.13
N VAL A 88 9.21 -1.81 6.23
CA VAL A 88 7.93 -1.55 6.91
C VAL A 88 8.17 -1.19 8.37
N THR A 89 9.03 -1.92 9.09
CA THR A 89 9.37 -1.59 10.48
C THR A 89 10.01 -0.19 10.62
N THR A 90 10.85 0.19 9.66
CA THR A 90 11.48 1.51 9.66
C THR A 90 10.46 2.61 9.34
N LEU A 91 9.57 2.36 8.38
CA LEU A 91 8.50 3.28 8.00
C LEU A 91 7.49 3.48 9.11
N ASP A 92 7.06 2.40 9.78
CA ASP A 92 6.17 2.46 10.93
C ASP A 92 6.69 3.45 11.97
N ARG A 93 7.99 3.35 12.32
CA ARG A 93 8.63 4.27 13.27
C ARG A 93 8.57 5.73 12.82
N SER A 94 8.83 6.02 11.55
CA SER A 94 8.71 7.36 11.00
C SER A 94 7.27 7.89 11.06
N LEU A 95 6.28 7.04 10.79
CA LEU A 95 4.86 7.39 10.79
C LEU A 95 4.30 7.62 12.20
N GLN A 96 4.93 7.09 13.25
CA GLN A 96 4.51 7.32 14.63
C GLN A 96 4.50 8.80 15.04
N GLU A 97 5.27 9.67 14.38
CA GLU A 97 5.26 11.11 14.65
C GLU A 97 3.90 11.76 14.34
N ALA A 98 3.16 11.25 13.35
CA ALA A 98 1.83 11.74 12.98
C ALA A 98 0.74 11.36 14.00
N ARG A 99 1.05 10.49 14.96
CA ARG A 99 0.08 9.93 15.92
C ARG A 99 -1.12 9.32 15.22
N THR A 100 -0.88 8.49 14.21
CA THR A 100 -1.89 7.85 13.35
C THR A 100 -2.04 6.34 13.57
N GLY A 101 -1.43 5.83 14.64
CA GLY A 101 -1.34 4.40 14.89
C GLY A 101 -0.22 3.74 14.09
N ARG A 102 -0.21 2.41 14.06
CA ARG A 102 0.83 1.61 13.39
C ARG A 102 0.61 1.49 11.89
N LEU A 103 1.68 1.24 11.14
CA LEU A 103 1.61 0.76 9.76
C LEU A 103 1.14 -0.69 9.76
N ILE A 104 -0.04 -0.93 9.17
CA ILE A 104 -0.73 -2.22 9.18
C ILE A 104 -0.66 -2.93 7.83
N ARG A 105 -0.52 -2.17 6.73
CA ARG A 105 -0.41 -2.73 5.37
C ARG A 105 0.43 -1.82 4.47
N THR A 106 1.14 -2.43 3.54
CA THR A 106 1.89 -1.73 2.50
C THR A 106 1.62 -2.36 1.15
N VAL A 107 1.24 -1.54 0.16
CA VAL A 107 1.10 -1.97 -1.24
C VAL A 107 2.14 -1.30 -2.09
N ILE A 108 2.90 -2.08 -2.85
CA ILE A 108 3.84 -1.57 -3.84
C ILE A 108 3.42 -2.11 -5.19
N GLN A 109 2.90 -1.24 -6.05
CA GLN A 109 2.47 -1.58 -7.40
C GLN A 109 3.46 -1.02 -8.41
N THR A 110 3.95 -1.89 -9.29
CA THR A 110 4.81 -1.57 -10.42
C THR A 110 4.04 -1.72 -11.73
N GLU A 111 4.70 -1.41 -12.83
CA GLU A 111 4.20 -1.65 -14.19
C GLU A 111 3.93 -3.12 -14.53
N GLU A 112 4.47 -4.07 -13.75
CA GLU A 112 4.45 -5.51 -14.04
C GLU A 112 3.76 -6.35 -12.94
N GLY A 113 3.28 -5.71 -11.86
CA GLY A 113 2.51 -6.38 -10.81
C GLY A 113 2.46 -5.60 -9.51
N ALA A 114 2.14 -6.29 -8.41
CA ALA A 114 2.13 -5.68 -7.09
C ALA A 114 2.59 -6.64 -5.99
N VAL A 115 3.11 -6.06 -4.91
CA VAL A 115 3.40 -6.75 -3.65
C VAL A 115 2.66 -6.10 -2.51
N PHE A 116 2.14 -6.95 -1.63
CA PHE A 116 1.39 -6.60 -0.45
C PHE A 116 2.18 -7.10 0.77
N CYS A 117 2.21 -6.32 1.83
CA CYS A 117 2.82 -6.69 3.10
C CYS A 117 1.88 -6.25 4.22
N ASP A 118 1.17 -7.20 4.81
CA ASP A 118 0.13 -6.95 5.80
C ASP A 118 0.59 -7.50 7.15
N SER A 119 0.48 -6.67 8.19
CA SER A 119 0.81 -7.03 9.56
C SER A 119 -0.35 -7.80 10.18
N VAL A 120 -0.05 -9.00 10.67
CA VAL A 120 -0.99 -9.80 11.47
C VAL A 120 -0.94 -9.29 12.91
N VAL A 121 0.23 -9.37 13.52
CA VAL A 121 0.55 -8.81 14.83
C VAL A 121 1.93 -8.16 14.76
N PRO A 122 2.40 -7.44 15.80
CA PRO A 122 3.71 -6.82 15.74
C PRO A 122 4.79 -7.84 15.38
N SER A 123 5.59 -7.51 14.36
CA SER A 123 6.65 -8.36 13.80
C SER A 123 6.18 -9.57 12.99
N GLU A 124 4.89 -9.88 12.89
CA GLU A 124 4.37 -10.94 12.03
C GLU A 124 3.68 -10.34 10.81
N ASN A 125 4.11 -10.77 9.62
CA ASN A 125 3.62 -10.23 8.36
C ASN A 125 3.34 -11.35 7.36
N VAL A 126 2.29 -11.15 6.57
CA VAL A 126 2.03 -11.93 5.35
C VAL A 126 2.40 -11.08 4.15
N VAL A 127 3.18 -11.66 3.24
CA VAL A 127 3.64 -11.00 2.02
C VAL A 127 3.06 -11.71 0.82
N GLY A 128 2.21 -11.02 0.06
CA GLY A 128 1.61 -11.53 -1.16
C GLY A 128 2.18 -10.86 -2.40
N LEU A 129 2.16 -11.56 -3.54
CA LEU A 129 2.55 -11.01 -4.83
C LEU A 129 1.57 -11.43 -5.92
N VAL A 130 1.30 -10.47 -6.80
CA VAL A 130 0.55 -10.64 -8.05
C VAL A 130 1.37 -10.14 -9.23
N VAL A 131 1.18 -10.77 -10.37
CA VAL A 131 1.76 -10.35 -11.64
C VAL A 131 0.62 -9.78 -12.46
N ASP A 132 0.74 -8.52 -12.85
CA ASP A 132 -0.30 -7.80 -13.57
C ASP A 132 0.34 -6.70 -14.42
N ARG A 133 0.11 -6.76 -15.73
CA ARG A 133 0.63 -5.78 -16.69
C ARG A 133 -0.38 -4.70 -17.05
N SER A 134 -1.54 -4.66 -16.38
CA SER A 134 -2.59 -3.68 -16.65
C SER A 134 -2.08 -2.23 -16.63
N ALA A 135 -1.13 -1.89 -15.76
CA ALA A 135 -0.54 -0.56 -15.69
C ALA A 135 0.16 -0.12 -16.99
N THR A 136 0.68 -1.06 -17.78
CA THR A 136 1.30 -0.77 -19.09
C THR A 136 0.34 -0.98 -20.26
N GLU A 137 -0.50 -2.02 -20.18
CA GLU A 137 -1.41 -2.45 -21.26
C GLU A 137 -2.71 -1.62 -21.29
N HIS A 138 -3.15 -1.10 -20.14
CA HIS A 138 -4.44 -0.42 -19.95
C HIS A 138 -4.27 0.89 -19.18
N ARG A 139 -3.51 1.83 -19.76
CA ARG A 139 -3.17 3.13 -19.12
C ARG A 139 -4.36 4.00 -18.76
N GLU A 140 -5.52 3.73 -19.35
CA GLU A 140 -6.79 4.45 -19.10
C GLU A 140 -7.52 3.94 -17.84
N ILE A 141 -7.17 2.75 -17.33
CA ILE A 141 -7.76 2.19 -16.11
C ILE A 141 -7.02 2.77 -14.91
N PRO A 142 -7.73 3.35 -13.92
CA PRO A 142 -7.10 3.79 -12.67
C PRO A 142 -6.37 2.63 -11.98
N LEU A 143 -5.13 2.87 -11.52
CA LEU A 143 -4.28 1.81 -10.96
C LEU A 143 -4.89 1.09 -9.75
N ALA A 144 -5.70 1.80 -8.95
CA ALA A 144 -6.45 1.23 -7.82
C ALA A 144 -7.55 0.22 -8.25
N SER A 145 -7.97 0.29 -9.52
CA SER A 145 -9.06 -0.51 -10.09
C SER A 145 -8.57 -1.70 -10.92
N ALA A 146 -7.26 -1.95 -10.97
CA ALA A 146 -6.69 -3.12 -11.64
C ALA A 146 -7.25 -4.41 -11.00
N PRO A 147 -8.05 -5.23 -11.72
CA PRO A 147 -8.82 -6.32 -11.10
C PRO A 147 -7.97 -7.36 -10.37
N ASP A 148 -6.88 -7.82 -10.99
CA ASP A 148 -6.00 -8.83 -10.39
C ASP A 148 -5.26 -8.30 -9.18
N VAL A 149 -4.81 -7.03 -9.23
CA VAL A 149 -4.18 -6.36 -8.07
C VAL A 149 -5.18 -6.23 -6.94
N ARG A 150 -6.40 -5.75 -7.19
CA ARG A 150 -7.45 -5.58 -6.18
C ARG A 150 -7.87 -6.92 -5.56
N ALA A 151 -8.02 -7.96 -6.37
CA ALA A 151 -8.38 -9.30 -5.90
C ALA A 151 -7.26 -9.95 -5.06
N ALA A 152 -5.99 -9.77 -5.44
CA ALA A 152 -4.86 -10.26 -4.68
C ALA A 152 -4.68 -9.50 -3.35
N ASP A 153 -4.79 -8.18 -3.38
CA ASP A 153 -4.73 -7.28 -2.23
C ASP A 153 -5.80 -7.63 -1.18
N GLN A 154 -7.06 -7.74 -1.62
CA GLN A 154 -8.17 -8.14 -0.74
C GLN A 154 -7.94 -9.54 -0.15
N ALA A 155 -7.42 -10.49 -0.92
CA ALA A 155 -7.15 -11.83 -0.41
C ALA A 155 -6.08 -11.85 0.68
N VAL A 156 -5.04 -11.00 0.58
CA VAL A 156 -4.01 -10.86 1.62
C VAL A 156 -4.57 -10.15 2.86
N ALA A 157 -5.38 -9.11 2.68
CA ALA A 157 -6.02 -8.39 3.78
C ALA A 157 -7.04 -9.27 4.55
N GLU A 158 -7.84 -10.06 3.84
CA GLU A 158 -8.74 -11.07 4.42
C GLU A 158 -7.97 -12.13 5.21
N LEU A 159 -6.84 -12.61 4.67
CA LEU A 159 -5.96 -13.55 5.36
C LEU A 159 -5.39 -12.94 6.64
N ALA A 160 -4.84 -11.73 6.59
CA ALA A 160 -4.30 -11.05 7.77
C ALA A 160 -5.35 -10.92 8.89
N SER A 161 -6.59 -10.57 8.51
CA SER A 161 -7.73 -10.46 9.43
C SER A 161 -8.15 -11.82 10.00
N THR A 162 -8.09 -12.88 9.20
CA THR A 162 -8.33 -14.26 9.63
C THR A 162 -7.28 -14.70 10.66
N LEU A 163 -6.00 -14.48 10.38
CA LEU A 163 -4.90 -14.85 11.29
C LEU A 163 -4.98 -14.07 12.62
N ARG A 164 -5.38 -12.79 12.58
CA ARG A 164 -5.65 -12.01 13.79
C ARG A 164 -6.79 -12.58 14.63
N THR A 165 -7.85 -13.03 13.97
CA THR A 165 -9.00 -13.65 14.65
C THR A 165 -8.61 -14.95 15.35
N GLN A 166 -7.70 -15.75 14.78
CA GLN A 166 -7.17 -16.97 15.40
C GLN A 166 -6.50 -16.68 16.76
N VAL A 167 -5.82 -15.53 16.88
CA VAL A 167 -5.22 -15.06 18.15
C VAL A 167 -6.14 -14.13 18.95
N ARG A 168 -7.44 -14.11 18.63
CA ARG A 168 -8.50 -13.34 19.32
C ARG A 168 -8.31 -11.82 19.28
N LEU A 169 -7.66 -11.31 18.24
CA LEU A 169 -7.57 -9.89 17.97
C LEU A 169 -8.59 -9.48 16.90
N PRO A 170 -9.16 -8.26 16.98
CA PRO A 170 -10.07 -7.76 15.95
C PRO A 170 -9.32 -7.47 14.64
N SER A 171 -10.05 -7.41 13.53
CA SER A 171 -9.51 -6.89 12.27
C SER A 171 -9.00 -5.46 12.43
N LEU A 172 -7.97 -5.11 11.67
CA LEU A 172 -7.51 -3.72 11.50
C LEU A 172 -8.13 -3.09 10.25
N ASN A 173 -9.00 -3.82 9.55
CA ASN A 173 -9.57 -3.45 8.25
C ASN A 173 -8.50 -2.97 7.25
N PRO A 174 -7.45 -3.77 6.95
CA PRO A 174 -6.40 -3.37 6.02
C PRO A 174 -7.02 -3.10 4.64
N GLY A 175 -6.82 -1.91 4.09
CA GLY A 175 -7.37 -1.46 2.82
C GLY A 175 -8.78 -0.90 2.90
N GLY A 176 -9.41 -0.89 4.09
CA GLY A 176 -10.76 -0.35 4.28
C GLY A 176 -11.88 -1.17 3.63
N TRP A 177 -11.61 -2.39 3.16
CA TRP A 177 -12.57 -3.17 2.37
C TRP A 177 -13.74 -3.69 3.21
N GLU A 178 -13.55 -3.98 4.51
CA GLU A 178 -14.62 -4.48 5.38
C GLU A 178 -15.72 -3.42 5.59
N SER A 179 -15.33 -2.15 5.50
CA SER A 179 -16.21 -1.00 5.71
C SER A 179 -16.67 -0.35 4.41
N ALA A 180 -16.18 -0.76 3.24
CA ALA A 180 -16.37 -0.03 1.98
C ALA A 180 -17.85 0.27 1.68
N ASP A 181 -18.75 -0.66 2.00
CA ASP A 181 -20.20 -0.52 1.79
C ASP A 181 -20.96 0.10 2.97
N LEU A 182 -20.29 0.32 4.11
CA LEU A 182 -20.90 0.76 5.38
C LEU A 182 -20.69 2.24 5.68
N VAL A 183 -20.03 2.96 4.77
CA VAL A 183 -19.62 4.33 4.98
C VAL A 183 -20.81 5.28 4.84
N GLU A 184 -21.29 5.82 5.97
CA GLU A 184 -22.31 6.87 5.97
C GLU A 184 -21.72 8.20 5.45
N PRO A 185 -22.49 9.03 4.71
CA PRO A 185 -22.05 10.37 4.35
C PRO A 185 -21.74 11.20 5.59
N VAL A 186 -20.63 11.94 5.59
CA VAL A 186 -20.37 12.93 6.64
C VAL A 186 -21.46 14.00 6.54
N PRO A 187 -22.10 14.42 7.65
CA PRO A 187 -23.10 15.48 7.61
C PRO A 187 -22.49 16.75 6.99
N SER A 188 -23.02 17.18 5.85
CA SER A 188 -22.61 18.41 5.20
C SER A 188 -23.03 19.60 6.05
N THR A 189 -22.07 20.36 6.59
CA THR A 189 -22.37 21.66 7.18
C THR A 189 -22.49 22.70 6.07
N ASP A 190 -23.57 23.49 6.07
CA ASP A 190 -23.88 24.51 5.04
C ASP A 190 -22.79 25.60 4.87
N SER A 191 -21.78 25.66 5.74
CA SER A 191 -20.56 26.45 5.57
C SER A 191 -19.32 25.59 5.84
N ALA A 192 -19.03 24.63 4.96
CA ALA A 192 -17.77 23.91 5.03
C ALA A 192 -16.60 24.92 4.88
N PRO A 193 -15.65 24.99 5.84
CA PRO A 193 -14.50 25.86 5.70
C PRO A 193 -13.71 25.53 4.43
N GLU A 194 -13.21 26.57 3.77
CA GLU A 194 -12.34 26.42 2.61
C GLU A 194 -11.10 25.58 2.97
N PRO A 195 -10.59 24.75 2.04
CA PRO A 195 -9.38 23.99 2.30
C PRO A 195 -8.20 24.92 2.59
N PHE A 196 -7.30 24.47 3.45
CA PHE A 196 -6.01 25.09 3.63
C PHE A 196 -5.14 24.81 2.39
N THR A 197 -4.58 25.85 1.77
CA THR A 197 -3.75 25.72 0.58
C THR A 197 -2.34 26.28 0.82
N THR A 198 -1.32 25.52 0.44
CA THR A 198 0.06 25.96 0.35
C THR A 198 0.50 25.95 -1.10
N VAL A 199 0.99 27.09 -1.60
CA VAL A 199 1.62 27.22 -2.92
C VAL A 199 3.03 27.76 -2.71
N LEU A 200 4.04 26.93 -3.04
CA LEU A 200 5.46 27.27 -2.85
C LEU A 200 6.16 27.66 -4.17
N ALA A 201 5.63 27.20 -5.31
CA ALA A 201 6.11 27.66 -6.61
C ALA A 201 5.52 29.04 -6.96
N GLY A 202 6.27 29.84 -7.72
CA GLY A 202 5.75 31.12 -8.23
C GLY A 202 4.50 30.91 -9.11
N PRO A 203 3.61 31.90 -9.21
CA PRO A 203 2.39 31.77 -9.99
C PRO A 203 2.72 31.54 -11.47
N GLY A 204 2.13 30.49 -12.05
CA GLY A 204 2.20 30.13 -13.46
C GLY A 204 1.02 29.22 -13.81
N GLU A 205 0.60 29.23 -15.08
CA GLU A 205 -0.62 28.55 -15.54
C GLU A 205 -0.67 27.06 -15.13
N ASP A 206 0.48 26.37 -15.14
CA ASP A 206 0.57 24.98 -14.68
C ASP A 206 0.33 24.81 -13.18
N THR A 207 0.81 25.75 -12.36
CA THR A 207 0.61 25.69 -10.90
C THR A 207 -0.84 25.97 -10.53
N GLU A 208 -1.50 26.91 -11.23
CA GLU A 208 -2.93 27.19 -11.04
C GLU A 208 -3.81 25.99 -11.45
N ARG A 209 -3.49 25.34 -12.58
CA ARG A 209 -4.16 24.11 -13.02
C ARG A 209 -4.01 22.98 -11.99
N LEU A 210 -2.79 22.76 -11.50
CA LEU A 210 -2.48 21.76 -10.47
C LEU A 210 -3.21 22.04 -9.16
N LEU A 211 -3.20 23.31 -8.71
CA LEU A 211 -3.93 23.73 -7.51
C LEU A 211 -5.43 23.50 -7.67
N ALA A 212 -6.02 23.90 -8.80
CA ALA A 212 -7.45 23.69 -9.05
C ALA A 212 -7.83 22.21 -9.03
N ALA A 213 -6.99 21.33 -9.59
CA ALA A 213 -7.21 19.89 -9.53
C ALA A 213 -7.10 19.33 -8.11
N CYS A 214 -6.09 19.76 -7.34
CA CYS A 214 -5.92 19.34 -5.94
C CYS A 214 -7.07 19.82 -5.05
N VAL A 215 -7.57 21.06 -5.24
CA VAL A 215 -8.72 21.60 -4.51
C VAL A 215 -10.00 20.82 -4.79
N ARG A 216 -10.24 20.38 -6.04
CA ARG A 216 -11.40 19.53 -6.36
C ARG A 216 -11.32 18.13 -5.75
N ALA A 217 -10.09 17.62 -5.62
CA ALA A 217 -9.85 16.28 -5.12
C ALA A 217 -9.85 16.23 -3.58
N ALA A 218 -9.26 17.20 -2.89
CA ALA A 218 -9.26 17.21 -1.43
C ALA A 218 -10.68 17.40 -0.89
N ARG A 219 -11.09 16.57 0.07
CA ARG A 219 -12.41 16.60 0.71
C ARG A 219 -12.31 16.23 2.19
N PRO A 220 -13.18 16.79 3.05
CA PRO A 220 -13.26 16.38 4.44
C PRO A 220 -13.86 14.99 4.65
N ASP A 221 -14.41 14.36 3.61
CA ASP A 221 -15.16 13.09 3.71
C ASP A 221 -14.32 11.85 3.42
N ASP A 222 -13.21 11.99 2.67
CA ASP A 222 -12.38 10.86 2.29
C ASP A 222 -10.89 11.23 2.16
N LEU A 223 -10.56 12.13 1.23
CA LEU A 223 -9.20 12.50 0.87
C LEU A 223 -8.84 13.83 1.53
N HIS A 224 -8.41 13.76 2.78
CA HIS A 224 -8.24 14.93 3.63
C HIS A 224 -7.04 15.81 3.28
N LEU A 225 -6.02 15.26 2.59
CA LEU A 225 -4.87 16.02 2.11
C LEU A 225 -4.43 15.48 0.75
N VAL A 226 -4.08 16.40 -0.16
CA VAL A 226 -3.45 16.10 -1.44
C VAL A 226 -2.27 17.04 -1.63
N ALA A 227 -1.16 16.50 -2.11
CA ALA A 227 -0.01 17.28 -2.52
C ALA A 227 0.53 16.83 -3.86
N TYR A 228 1.02 17.78 -4.64
CA TYR A 228 1.82 17.53 -5.83
C TYR A 228 3.28 17.80 -5.49
N CYS A 229 4.14 16.85 -5.84
CA CYS A 229 5.58 16.94 -5.67
C CYS A 229 6.27 16.89 -7.03
N SER A 230 7.29 17.71 -7.21
CA SER A 230 8.16 17.70 -8.39
C SER A 230 9.61 17.85 -7.97
N GLN A 231 10.45 16.89 -8.36
CA GLN A 231 11.89 16.86 -8.07
C GLN A 231 12.23 17.00 -6.57
N GLY A 232 11.37 16.47 -5.69
CA GLY A 232 11.53 16.55 -4.24
C GLY A 232 11.02 17.85 -3.61
N GLU A 233 10.58 18.81 -4.41
CA GLU A 233 9.87 20.00 -3.97
C GLU A 233 8.36 19.76 -3.89
N LEU A 234 7.67 20.62 -3.14
CA LEU A 234 6.22 20.53 -2.89
C LEU A 234 5.49 21.79 -3.42
N PRO A 235 5.32 21.95 -4.74
CA PRO A 235 4.72 23.17 -5.30
C PRO A 235 3.33 23.48 -4.77
N VAL A 236 2.50 22.45 -4.57
CA VAL A 236 1.09 22.56 -4.17
C VAL A 236 0.78 21.53 -3.09
N MET A 237 0.10 21.98 -2.04
CA MET A 237 -0.53 21.12 -1.04
C MET A 237 -1.88 21.71 -0.63
N VAL A 238 -2.89 20.87 -0.53
CA VAL A 238 -4.27 21.22 -0.16
C VAL A 238 -4.74 20.27 0.92
N ASP A 239 -5.33 20.78 2.00
CA ASP A 239 -5.86 19.94 3.07
C ASP A 239 -7.11 20.49 3.77
N HIS A 240 -7.89 19.57 4.34
CA HIS A 240 -9.04 19.85 5.18
C HIS A 240 -8.78 19.44 6.65
N LEU A 241 -7.53 19.37 7.10
CA LEU A 241 -7.20 18.83 8.43
C LEU A 241 -7.82 19.64 9.59
N ASP A 242 -8.17 20.91 9.36
CA ASP A 242 -8.84 21.78 10.34
C ASP A 242 -10.38 21.75 10.23
N HIS A 243 -10.93 20.87 9.38
CA HIS A 243 -12.36 20.75 9.21
C HIS A 243 -13.02 20.18 10.49
N PRO A 244 -14.14 20.75 10.97
CA PRO A 244 -14.75 20.32 12.23
C PRO A 244 -15.12 18.83 12.31
N SER A 245 -15.51 18.21 11.18
CA SER A 245 -15.79 16.77 11.13
C SER A 245 -14.58 15.90 11.46
N LEU A 246 -13.36 16.42 11.28
CA LEU A 246 -12.12 15.70 11.54
C LEU A 246 -11.57 15.92 12.96
N ALA A 247 -12.17 16.82 13.75
CA ALA A 247 -11.73 17.13 15.10
C ALA A 247 -11.46 15.89 16.00
N PRO A 248 -12.27 14.79 15.94
CA PRO A 248 -12.00 13.58 16.71
C PRO A 248 -10.63 12.95 16.45
N PHE A 249 -10.05 13.13 15.26
CA PHE A 249 -8.75 12.57 14.89
C PHE A 249 -7.55 13.38 15.42
N PHE A 250 -7.78 14.56 16.02
CA PHE A 250 -6.73 15.49 16.50
C PHE A 250 -6.66 15.61 18.02
N THR A 251 -7.09 14.57 18.74
CA THR A 251 -7.05 14.54 20.22
C THR A 251 -5.64 14.41 20.81
N GLN A 252 -4.65 13.97 20.00
CA GLN A 252 -3.28 13.68 20.45
C GLN A 252 -2.19 14.51 19.74
N ILE A 253 -2.57 15.32 18.75
CA ILE A 253 -1.65 16.12 17.94
C ILE A 253 -2.39 17.33 17.38
N ALA A 254 -1.76 18.50 17.43
CA ALA A 254 -2.32 19.70 16.81
C ALA A 254 -2.35 19.57 15.28
N VAL A 255 -3.38 20.15 14.65
CA VAL A 255 -3.56 20.18 13.19
C VAL A 255 -2.29 20.67 12.48
N GLU A 256 -1.72 21.79 12.94
CA GLU A 256 -0.50 22.36 12.34
C GLU A 256 0.70 21.41 12.43
N SER A 257 0.88 20.70 13.55
CA SER A 257 1.96 19.73 13.72
C SER A 257 1.80 18.55 12.76
N ARG A 258 0.59 18.01 12.62
CA ARG A 258 0.31 16.92 11.68
C ARG A 258 0.47 17.37 10.21
N ARG A 259 0.03 18.59 9.89
CA ARG A 259 0.26 19.21 8.58
C ARG A 259 1.75 19.33 8.25
N ARG A 260 2.55 19.83 9.19
CA ARG A 260 4.01 19.95 9.03
C ARG A 260 4.68 18.59 8.81
N PHE A 261 4.23 17.57 9.54
CA PHE A 261 4.68 16.19 9.33
C PHE A 261 4.40 15.72 7.90
N TYR A 262 3.16 15.80 7.42
CA TYR A 262 2.82 15.36 6.07
C TYR A 262 3.52 16.18 4.99
N GLN A 263 3.73 17.47 5.21
CA GLN A 263 4.51 18.32 4.31
C GLN A 263 5.97 17.85 4.18
N GLY A 264 6.61 17.47 5.30
CA GLY A 264 7.96 16.91 5.30
C GLY A 264 8.00 15.53 4.65
N PHE A 265 7.12 14.63 5.10
CA PHE A 265 7.04 13.26 4.62
C PHE A 265 6.75 13.19 3.12
N SER A 266 5.90 14.08 2.59
CA SER A 266 5.59 14.15 1.15
C SER A 266 6.82 14.43 0.29
N ARG A 267 7.78 15.23 0.77
CA ARG A 267 9.04 15.48 0.05
C ARG A 267 9.96 14.25 0.06
N GLU A 268 9.97 13.51 1.16
CA GLU A 268 10.81 12.32 1.34
C GLU A 268 10.28 11.09 0.59
N LEU A 269 8.98 11.05 0.30
CA LEU A 269 8.31 9.92 -0.35
C LEU A 269 8.93 9.56 -1.71
N GLY A 270 9.39 10.53 -2.51
CA GLY A 270 10.09 10.23 -3.76
C GLY A 270 11.35 9.40 -3.57
N ALA A 271 12.16 9.72 -2.56
CA ALA A 271 13.37 8.95 -2.24
C ALA A 271 13.03 7.56 -1.68
N LEU A 272 11.95 7.46 -0.88
CA LEU A 272 11.44 6.17 -0.40
C LEU A 272 10.96 5.29 -1.56
N ALA A 273 10.11 5.82 -2.44
CA ALA A 273 9.60 5.12 -3.60
C ALA A 273 10.75 4.62 -4.50
N HIS A 274 11.80 5.42 -4.68
CA HIS A 274 12.97 5.00 -5.43
C HIS A 274 13.74 3.85 -4.75
N ARG A 275 13.87 3.85 -3.41
CA ARG A 275 14.46 2.71 -2.68
C ARG A 275 13.61 1.45 -2.82
N LEU A 276 12.30 1.57 -2.62
CA LEU A 276 11.35 0.46 -2.76
C LEU A 276 11.36 -0.11 -4.18
N ASN A 277 11.42 0.75 -5.20
CA ASN A 277 11.53 0.34 -6.59
C ASN A 277 12.76 -0.54 -6.84
N ARG A 278 13.93 -0.20 -6.28
CA ARG A 278 15.13 -1.04 -6.43
C ARG A 278 15.00 -2.38 -5.70
N THR A 279 14.32 -2.37 -4.55
CA THR A 279 14.04 -3.59 -3.78
C THR A 279 13.12 -4.53 -4.56
N THR A 280 12.04 -4.00 -5.15
CA THR A 280 11.05 -4.81 -5.88
C THR A 280 11.45 -5.15 -7.31
N SER A 281 12.31 -4.37 -7.97
CA SER A 281 12.62 -4.51 -9.39
C SER A 281 13.20 -5.87 -9.77
N THR A 282 13.91 -6.54 -8.86
CA THR A 282 14.47 -7.88 -9.13
C THR A 282 13.39 -8.95 -9.21
N ALA A 283 12.35 -8.86 -8.37
CA ALA A 283 11.30 -9.86 -8.27
C ALA A 283 10.08 -9.57 -9.18
N LEU A 284 9.64 -8.31 -9.26
CA LEU A 284 8.48 -7.91 -10.08
C LEU A 284 8.88 -7.34 -11.44
N GLY A 285 10.00 -6.62 -11.50
CA GLY A 285 10.29 -5.76 -12.64
C GLY A 285 9.38 -4.52 -12.69
N GLY A 286 9.49 -3.78 -13.79
CA GLY A 286 8.78 -2.52 -14.00
C GLY A 286 9.25 -1.40 -13.09
N VAL A 287 8.68 -0.22 -13.27
CA VAL A 287 8.86 0.91 -12.34
C VAL A 287 7.67 1.00 -11.38
N LEU A 288 7.93 1.37 -10.13
CA LEU A 288 6.91 1.69 -9.12
C LEU A 288 6.03 2.83 -9.64
N VAL A 289 4.72 2.58 -9.67
CA VAL A 289 3.70 3.52 -10.13
C VAL A 289 2.74 3.95 -9.03
N ARG A 290 2.53 3.09 -8.02
CA ARG A 290 1.68 3.37 -6.85
C ARG A 290 2.27 2.72 -5.60
N LEU A 291 2.20 3.46 -4.49
CA LEU A 291 2.53 2.99 -3.16
C LEU A 291 1.41 3.39 -2.20
N VAL A 292 0.97 2.44 -1.36
CA VAL A 292 0.02 2.70 -0.27
C VAL A 292 0.66 2.31 1.05
N LEU A 293 0.63 3.22 2.01
CA LEU A 293 1.04 3.02 3.39
C LEU A 293 -0.20 3.15 4.27
N ASP A 294 -0.75 2.01 4.65
CA ASP A 294 -2.00 1.89 5.37
C ASP A 294 -1.72 1.78 6.87
N ILE A 295 -2.24 2.73 7.63
CA ILE A 295 -1.99 2.92 9.05
C ILE A 295 -3.29 2.74 9.82
N GLU A 296 -3.26 2.38 11.11
CA GLU A 296 -4.50 2.03 11.84
C GLU A 296 -5.63 3.08 11.76
N MET A 297 -5.30 4.36 11.61
CA MET A 297 -6.31 5.41 11.44
C MET A 297 -6.63 5.78 9.99
N GLY A 298 -5.89 5.35 8.97
CA GLY A 298 -6.11 5.80 7.58
C GLY A 298 -5.03 5.33 6.62
N ALA A 299 -4.67 6.13 5.62
CA ALA A 299 -3.63 5.74 4.67
C ALA A 299 -2.93 6.93 4.01
N ILE A 300 -1.71 6.70 3.57
CA ILE A 300 -0.91 7.61 2.74
C ILE A 300 -0.69 6.95 1.38
N TYR A 301 -0.99 7.70 0.32
CA TYR A 301 -0.89 7.26 -1.06
C TYR A 301 0.24 8.00 -1.76
N PHE A 302 0.94 7.30 -2.64
CA PHE A 302 1.88 7.88 -3.58
C PHE A 302 1.51 7.38 -4.98
N TYR A 303 1.38 8.31 -5.93
CA TYR A 303 1.11 8.00 -7.33
C TYR A 303 2.15 8.68 -8.22
N ARG A 304 2.86 7.87 -9.00
CA ARG A 304 3.82 8.40 -9.96
C ARG A 304 3.09 8.99 -11.16
N LEU A 305 3.43 10.24 -11.50
CA LEU A 305 2.99 10.93 -12.70
C LEU A 305 4.06 10.87 -13.79
N GLY A 306 5.33 11.03 -13.40
CA GLY A 306 6.47 11.03 -14.32
C GLY A 306 7.81 10.84 -13.61
N PRO A 307 8.93 11.08 -14.31
CA PRO A 307 10.26 11.12 -13.70
C PRO A 307 10.39 12.29 -12.71
N GLY A 308 10.33 11.99 -11.41
CA GLY A 308 10.48 12.99 -10.34
C GLY A 308 9.18 13.69 -9.95
N ASP A 309 8.09 13.47 -10.70
CA ASP A 309 6.77 14.03 -10.43
C ASP A 309 5.80 12.98 -9.88
N TYR A 310 5.12 13.32 -8.79
CA TYR A 310 4.21 12.40 -8.11
C TYR A 310 3.16 13.16 -7.30
N LEU A 311 2.05 12.48 -7.04
CA LEU A 311 1.03 12.92 -6.08
C LEU A 311 1.21 12.18 -4.76
N VAL A 312 0.89 12.88 -3.68
CA VAL A 312 0.73 12.32 -2.34
C VAL A 312 -0.69 12.59 -1.88
N GLY A 313 -1.37 11.56 -1.39
CA GLY A 313 -2.70 11.67 -0.80
C GLY A 313 -2.68 11.18 0.64
N VAL A 314 -3.54 11.71 1.48
CA VAL A 314 -3.72 11.20 2.85
C VAL A 314 -5.20 11.13 3.18
N THR A 315 -5.61 9.99 3.72
CA THR A 315 -6.81 9.86 4.54
C THR A 315 -6.44 9.56 5.98
N ILE A 316 -7.26 10.03 6.91
CA ILE A 316 -7.08 9.84 8.37
C ILE A 316 -8.32 9.16 8.97
N ASP A 317 -9.14 8.53 8.12
CA ASP A 317 -10.24 7.66 8.53
C ASP A 317 -10.10 6.32 7.79
N GLN A 318 -9.88 5.24 8.55
CA GLN A 318 -9.68 3.90 8.01
C GLN A 318 -10.86 3.43 7.16
N ASN A 319 -12.07 3.89 7.48
CA ASN A 319 -13.25 3.51 6.73
C ASN A 319 -13.31 4.15 5.34
N ARG A 320 -12.49 5.18 5.09
CA ARG A 320 -12.45 5.94 3.84
C ARG A 320 -11.30 5.56 2.92
N VAL A 321 -10.48 4.56 3.30
CA VAL A 321 -9.28 4.19 2.56
C VAL A 321 -9.56 3.81 1.10
N VAL A 322 -10.62 3.05 0.83
CA VAL A 322 -11.00 2.69 -0.56
C VAL A 322 -11.37 3.93 -1.37
N GLY A 323 -12.27 4.78 -0.85
CA GLY A 323 -12.74 5.96 -1.56
C GLY A 323 -11.65 6.99 -1.81
N ALA A 324 -10.74 7.19 -0.84
CA ALA A 324 -9.60 8.08 -0.99
C ALA A 324 -8.60 7.57 -2.03
N ASP A 325 -8.36 6.27 -2.10
CA ASP A 325 -7.48 5.63 -3.10
C ASP A 325 -8.06 5.72 -4.52
N ASP A 326 -9.36 5.44 -4.69
CA ASP A 326 -10.06 5.61 -5.97
C ASP A 326 -10.00 7.07 -6.45
N ARG A 327 -10.17 8.04 -5.52
CA ARG A 327 -10.05 9.47 -5.82
C ARG A 327 -8.64 9.87 -6.22
N MET A 328 -7.63 9.37 -5.52
CA MET A 328 -6.22 9.58 -5.86
C MET A 328 -5.88 8.99 -7.23
N ALA A 329 -6.41 7.79 -7.54
CA ALA A 329 -6.20 7.16 -8.84
C ALA A 329 -6.83 7.97 -9.99
N ALA A 330 -8.03 8.52 -9.78
CA ALA A 330 -8.68 9.39 -10.74
C ALA A 330 -7.92 10.70 -10.95
N LEU A 331 -7.46 11.35 -9.87
CA LEU A 331 -6.63 12.56 -9.96
C LEU A 331 -5.30 12.30 -10.67
N ALA A 332 -4.65 11.16 -10.38
CA ALA A 332 -3.41 10.78 -11.04
C ALA A 332 -3.61 10.55 -12.55
N LEU A 333 -4.77 10.03 -12.96
CA LEU A 333 -5.12 9.87 -14.37
C LEU A 333 -5.38 11.23 -15.05
N GLU A 334 -6.05 12.16 -14.37
CA GLU A 334 -6.30 13.53 -14.87
C GLU A 334 -5.01 14.33 -15.11
N LEU A 335 -3.99 14.11 -14.27
CA LEU A 335 -2.75 14.90 -14.26
C LEU A 335 -1.58 14.27 -15.04
N ARG A 336 -1.76 13.08 -15.63
CA ARG A 336 -0.79 12.42 -16.52
C ARG A 336 -0.85 12.99 -17.93
#